data_AF-A0A6V7SIS4-F1
#
_entry.id   AF-A0A6V7SIS4-F1
#
_cell.length_a   1.000
_cell.length_b   1.000
_cell.length_c   1.000
_cell.angle_alpha   90.00
_cell.angle_beta   90.00
_cell.angle_gamma   90.00
#
_symmetry.space_group_name_H-M   'P 1'
#
loop_
_entity.id
_entity.type
_entity.pdbx_description
1 polymer ?
#
loop_
_entity_poly.entity_id
_entity_poly.type
_entity_poly.pdbx_seq_one_letter_code
_entity_poly.pdbx_strand_id
1 'polypeptide(L)'
;MIASFRYAHLKRLKNTPASKGYKYIQKNRGYCYLINKIKNSGNNISHQINTKKVFFPAPKRNYFTSLYNNVKGKEELKGDMENLYDNIITSNWNDSVNLVLNVPIWEGRLNDIEEKIKGYENDKSIIDQKKKINELFDVLFILEDLRDHINEILEQSSRSTGLAGTHVLASFKIQNINEHIEFLKSRYEELLSSYPAYKYQINLVLGKGLALLRQKYAFNWKHMHDFFF
;
A
#
# COMPACT_ATOMS: atom_id res chain seq x y z
N MET A 1 37.05 -28.04 45.56
CA MET A 1 36.94 -26.56 45.50
C MET A 1 35.50 -26.19 45.77
N ILE A 2 35.19 -25.65 46.95
CA ILE A 2 33.83 -25.34 47.42
C ILE A 2 33.44 -23.96 46.88
N ALA A 3 32.46 -23.92 45.98
CA ALA A 3 31.92 -22.65 45.50
C ALA A 3 30.70 -22.26 46.35
N SER A 4 30.89 -21.29 47.24
CA SER A 4 29.81 -20.63 47.97
C SER A 4 29.04 -19.72 46.99
N PHE A 5 27.82 -20.11 46.61
CA PHE A 5 26.98 -19.31 45.71
C PHE A 5 25.87 -18.61 46.49
N ARG A 6 25.94 -17.27 46.54
CA ARG A 6 24.88 -16.39 47.03
C ARG A 6 23.61 -16.60 46.19
N TYR A 7 22.47 -16.87 46.86
CA TYR A 7 21.17 -17.26 46.30
C TYR A 7 20.38 -16.15 45.56
N ALA A 8 21.03 -15.08 45.11
CA ALA A 8 20.35 -13.86 44.65
C ALA A 8 19.72 -13.94 43.23
N HIS A 9 19.88 -15.04 42.49
CA HIS A 9 19.46 -15.12 41.06
C HIS A 9 18.55 -16.31 40.69
N LEU A 10 17.85 -16.91 41.65
CA LEU A 10 16.90 -17.98 41.34
C LEU A 10 15.52 -17.40 40.94
N LYS A 11 15.15 -17.53 39.67
CA LYS A 11 13.77 -17.22 39.20
C LYS A 11 12.88 -18.46 39.37
N ARG A 12 11.74 -18.28 40.04
CA ARG A 12 10.69 -19.30 40.22
C ARG A 12 9.90 -19.45 38.92
N LEU A 13 9.67 -20.68 38.47
CA LEU A 13 8.79 -20.98 37.34
C LEU A 13 7.33 -20.72 37.74
N LYS A 14 6.58 -19.95 36.92
CA LYS A 14 5.25 -19.44 37.30
C LYS A 14 4.12 -20.48 37.31
N ASN A 15 4.28 -21.70 36.79
CA ASN A 15 3.18 -22.66 36.66
C ASN A 15 3.56 -24.08 37.14
N THR A 16 3.85 -24.26 38.43
CA THR A 16 3.98 -25.62 39.02
C THR A 16 3.00 -25.82 40.17
N PRO A 17 2.16 -26.87 40.15
CA PRO A 17 1.26 -27.19 41.26
C PRO A 17 2.06 -27.56 42.51
N ALA A 18 1.60 -27.10 43.68
CA ALA A 18 2.32 -27.16 44.96
C ALA A 18 2.67 -28.58 45.44
N SER A 19 2.06 -29.63 44.87
CA SER A 19 2.25 -31.03 45.29
C SER A 19 3.50 -31.72 44.71
N LYS A 20 4.23 -31.10 43.77
CA LYS A 20 5.51 -31.60 43.27
C LYS A 20 6.57 -30.53 43.47
N GLY A 21 7.54 -30.82 44.35
CA GLY A 21 8.52 -29.90 44.91
C GLY A 21 9.10 -28.83 43.97
N TYR A 22 9.42 -27.68 44.55
CA TYR A 22 9.81 -26.45 43.86
C TYR A 22 10.95 -26.64 42.85
N LYS A 23 10.68 -26.32 41.57
CA LYS A 23 11.68 -26.28 40.50
C LYS A 23 12.27 -24.87 40.40
N TYR A 24 13.54 -24.73 40.75
CA TYR A 24 14.31 -23.51 40.52
C TYR A 24 15.18 -23.68 39.27
N ILE A 25 15.29 -22.62 38.46
CA ILE A 25 16.25 -22.53 37.35
C ILE A 25 17.28 -21.46 37.71
N GLN A 26 18.55 -21.87 37.78
CA GLN A 26 19.68 -20.94 37.78
C GLN A 26 20.26 -20.90 36.36
N LYS A 27 20.25 -19.74 35.71
CA LYS A 27 20.93 -19.52 34.44
C LYS A 27 22.36 -19.06 34.73
N ASN A 28 23.34 -19.87 34.38
CA ASN A 28 24.73 -19.45 34.39
C ASN A 28 25.45 -20.03 33.17
N ARG A 29 26.06 -19.16 32.36
CA ARG A 29 26.89 -19.50 31.18
C ARG A 29 26.38 -20.71 30.37
N GLY A 30 25.13 -20.65 29.88
CA GLY A 30 24.58 -21.65 28.96
C GLY A 30 24.01 -22.92 29.59
N TYR A 31 24.01 -23.05 30.92
CA TYR A 31 23.43 -24.20 31.61
C TYR A 31 22.25 -23.78 32.52
N CYS A 32 21.21 -24.61 32.50
CA CYS A 32 20.07 -24.54 33.42
C CYS A 32 20.10 -25.77 34.33
N TYR A 33 20.14 -25.55 35.64
CA TYR A 33 20.11 -26.63 36.63
C TYR A 33 18.69 -26.82 37.17
N LEU A 34 18.17 -28.04 37.16
CA LEU A 34 16.93 -28.42 37.84
C LEU A 34 17.26 -28.89 39.26
N ILE A 35 16.81 -28.12 40.25
CA ILE A 35 16.96 -28.47 41.67
C ILE A 35 15.67 -29.17 42.11
N ASN A 36 15.74 -30.46 42.45
CA ASN A 36 14.56 -31.28 42.74
C ASN A 36 14.23 -31.45 44.23
N LYS A 37 15.14 -31.15 45.17
CA LYS A 37 14.86 -31.17 46.63
C LYS A 37 15.98 -30.44 47.39
N ILE A 38 15.61 -29.55 48.30
CA ILE A 38 16.52 -29.00 49.32
C ILE A 38 16.19 -29.77 50.61
N LYS A 39 17.10 -30.60 51.09
CA LYS A 39 16.98 -31.20 52.44
C LYS A 39 17.75 -30.31 53.41
N ASN A 40 17.04 -29.69 54.35
CA ASN A 40 17.67 -29.05 55.51
C ASN A 40 17.94 -30.14 56.56
N SER A 41 19.18 -30.60 56.67
CA SER A 41 19.64 -31.28 57.88
C SER A 41 20.27 -30.23 58.80
N GLY A 42 19.79 -30.18 60.04
CA GLY A 42 20.25 -29.22 61.04
C GLY A 42 21.76 -29.29 61.27
N ASN A 43 22.34 -28.10 61.31
CA ASN A 43 23.62 -27.73 61.92
C ASN A 43 24.87 -28.47 61.46
N ASN A 44 25.17 -28.34 60.16
CA ASN A 44 26.52 -28.05 59.63
C ASN A 44 26.40 -27.81 58.12
N ILE A 45 26.94 -26.70 57.63
CA ILE A 45 26.68 -26.16 56.28
C ILE A 45 27.35 -27.05 55.22
N SER A 46 26.63 -28.06 54.75
CA SER A 46 26.87 -28.67 53.45
C SER A 46 25.55 -29.11 52.82
N HIS A 47 25.08 -28.33 51.84
CA HIS A 47 23.89 -28.67 51.07
C HIS A 47 24.27 -29.56 49.89
N GLN A 48 23.94 -30.85 49.96
CA GLN A 48 24.07 -31.74 48.81
C GLN A 48 22.93 -31.46 47.81
N ILE A 49 23.25 -30.71 46.75
CA ILE A 49 22.33 -30.44 45.64
C ILE A 49 22.51 -31.54 44.59
N ASN A 50 21.51 -32.41 44.45
CA ASN A 50 21.47 -33.38 43.37
C ASN A 50 21.08 -32.68 42.06
N THR A 51 22.07 -32.20 41.30
CA THR A 51 21.85 -31.57 40.00
C THR A 51 21.86 -32.60 38.88
N LYS A 52 20.72 -32.87 38.25
CA LYS A 52 20.72 -33.52 36.93
C LYS A 52 21.07 -32.46 35.89
N LYS A 53 22.19 -32.64 35.18
CA LYS A 53 22.51 -31.83 33.99
C LYS A 53 21.48 -32.16 32.92
N VAL A 54 20.57 -31.23 32.64
CA VAL A 54 19.65 -31.33 31.52
C VAL A 54 20.21 -30.48 30.40
N PHE A 55 20.64 -31.14 29.32
CA PHE A 55 21.02 -30.46 28.09
C PHE A 55 19.75 -29.98 27.40
N PHE A 56 19.46 -28.68 27.50
CA PHE A 56 18.54 -28.06 26.55
C PHE A 56 19.35 -27.77 25.29
N PRO A 57 19.06 -28.41 24.15
CA PRO A 57 19.69 -28.00 22.90
C PRO A 57 19.39 -26.51 22.73
N ALA A 58 20.44 -25.70 22.56
CA ALA A 58 20.28 -24.31 22.16
C ALA A 58 19.34 -24.30 20.94
N PRO A 59 18.38 -23.36 20.84
CA PRO A 59 17.54 -23.28 19.65
C PRO A 59 18.50 -23.19 18.46
N LYS A 60 18.49 -24.21 17.60
CA LYS A 60 19.29 -24.22 16.38
C LYS A 60 18.95 -22.90 15.69
N ARG A 61 19.93 -22.01 15.56
CA ARG A 61 19.76 -20.82 14.74
C ARG A 61 19.54 -21.34 13.33
N ASN A 62 18.29 -21.40 12.91
CA ASN A 62 17.91 -21.79 11.56
C ASN A 62 18.28 -20.61 10.65
N TYR A 63 19.54 -20.56 10.21
CA TYR A 63 20.02 -19.52 9.30
C TYR A 63 19.17 -19.49 8.01
N PHE A 64 18.63 -20.65 7.60
CA PHE A 64 17.73 -20.80 6.46
C PHE A 64 16.33 -20.21 6.65
N THR A 65 15.78 -20.10 7.88
CA THR A 65 14.44 -19.51 8.05
C THR A 65 14.43 -17.99 7.97
N SER A 66 15.59 -17.33 8.07
CA SER A 66 15.68 -15.87 7.87
C SER A 66 15.53 -15.46 6.40
N LEU A 67 15.90 -16.34 5.47
CA LEU A 67 15.72 -16.14 4.02
C LEU A 67 14.26 -16.32 3.57
N TYR A 68 13.44 -17.00 4.39
CA TYR A 68 12.05 -17.34 4.09
C TYR A 68 11.10 -16.82 5.17
N ASN A 69 11.36 -15.64 5.73
CA ASN A 69 10.33 -14.93 6.50
C ASN A 69 9.29 -14.34 5.53
N ASN A 70 8.70 -15.20 4.69
CA ASN A 70 7.75 -14.87 3.63
C ASN A 70 6.51 -14.15 4.17
N VAL A 71 6.20 -14.31 5.46
CA VAL A 71 5.06 -13.62 6.09
C VAL A 71 5.33 -12.13 6.19
N LYS A 72 6.51 -11.73 6.70
CA LYS A 72 6.85 -10.31 6.86
C LYS A 72 7.06 -9.62 5.50
N GLY A 73 7.74 -10.29 4.57
CA GLY A 73 7.94 -9.77 3.22
C GLY A 73 6.62 -9.63 2.44
N LYS A 74 5.67 -10.55 2.65
CA LYS A 74 4.33 -10.46 2.08
C LYS A 74 3.51 -9.32 2.68
N GLU A 75 3.56 -9.12 3.99
CA GLU A 75 2.89 -7.99 4.66
C GLU A 75 3.45 -6.65 4.19
N GLU A 76 4.77 -6.54 4.07
CA GLU A 76 5.45 -5.35 3.54
C GLU A 76 5.04 -5.09 2.08
N LEU A 77 5.03 -6.12 1.23
CA LEU A 77 4.58 -5.99 -0.17
C LEU A 77 3.12 -5.52 -0.27
N LYS A 78 2.23 -6.06 0.55
CA LYS A 78 0.83 -5.63 0.59
C LYS A 78 0.71 -4.17 1.02
N GLY A 79 1.46 -3.76 2.04
CA GLY A 79 1.53 -2.37 2.47
C GLY A 79 2.04 -1.45 1.36
N ASP A 80 3.09 -1.86 0.63
CA ASP A 80 3.61 -1.10 -0.51
C ASP A 80 2.55 -0.92 -1.62
N MET A 81 1.80 -1.99 -1.92
CA MET A 81 0.71 -1.99 -2.91
C MET A 81 -0.45 -1.08 -2.51
N GLU A 82 -0.90 -1.17 -1.26
CA GLU A 82 -1.97 -0.32 -0.72
C GLU A 82 -1.55 1.15 -0.69
N ASN A 83 -0.33 1.44 -0.24
CA ASN A 83 0.20 2.78 -0.25
C ASN A 83 0.28 3.36 -1.68
N LEU A 84 0.69 2.57 -2.67
CA LEU A 84 0.72 3.03 -4.06
C LEU A 84 -0.70 3.36 -4.56
N TYR A 85 -1.64 2.45 -4.33
CA TYR A 85 -3.05 2.64 -4.71
C TYR A 85 -3.63 3.92 -4.07
N ASP A 86 -3.44 4.08 -2.76
CA ASP A 86 -3.98 5.21 -2.00
C ASP A 86 -3.37 6.54 -2.45
N ASN A 87 -2.06 6.57 -2.71
CA ASN A 87 -1.40 7.78 -3.21
C ASN A 87 -1.93 8.21 -4.58
N ILE A 88 -2.19 7.25 -5.48
CA ILE A 88 -2.71 7.54 -6.81
C ILE A 88 -4.17 7.99 -6.71
N ILE A 89 -5.05 7.23 -6.04
CA ILE A 89 -6.50 7.49 -6.03
C ILE A 89 -6.87 8.79 -5.31
N THR A 90 -6.11 9.18 -4.28
CA THR A 90 -6.35 10.41 -3.50
C THR A 90 -5.71 11.65 -4.11
N SER A 91 -4.83 11.49 -5.10
CA SER A 91 -4.23 12.62 -5.81
C SER A 91 -5.27 13.41 -6.61
N ASN A 92 -4.94 14.65 -6.97
CA ASN A 92 -5.80 15.45 -7.83
C ASN A 92 -5.54 15.12 -9.30
N TRP A 93 -6.46 14.38 -9.93
CA TRP A 93 -6.31 13.92 -11.33
C TRP A 93 -6.57 15.03 -12.35
N ASN A 94 -7.18 16.14 -11.94
CA ASN A 94 -7.43 17.28 -12.81
C ASN A 94 -6.23 18.25 -12.88
N ASP A 95 -5.23 18.08 -12.02
CA ASP A 95 -4.00 18.89 -12.02
C ASP A 95 -2.92 18.21 -12.86
N SER A 96 -2.68 18.74 -14.07
CA SER A 96 -1.70 18.20 -14.99
C SER A 96 -0.26 18.30 -14.48
N VAL A 97 0.09 19.36 -13.74
CA VAL A 97 1.44 19.51 -13.18
C VAL A 97 1.68 18.45 -12.12
N ASN A 98 0.69 18.22 -11.26
CA ASN A 98 0.75 17.17 -10.26
C ASN A 98 0.92 15.78 -10.89
N LEU A 99 0.21 15.47 -11.98
CA LEU A 99 0.36 14.17 -12.65
C LEU A 99 1.72 14.03 -13.34
N VAL A 100 2.18 15.02 -14.09
CA VAL A 100 3.48 14.98 -14.80
C VAL A 100 4.64 14.72 -13.83
N LEU A 101 4.59 15.28 -12.62
CA LEU A 101 5.65 15.07 -11.63
C LEU A 101 5.56 13.73 -10.91
N ASN A 102 4.36 13.19 -10.69
CA ASN A 102 4.17 12.01 -9.85
C ASN A 102 4.01 10.69 -10.63
N VAL A 103 3.44 10.70 -11.83
CA VAL A 103 3.21 9.50 -12.64
C VAL A 103 4.51 8.69 -12.85
N PRO A 104 5.65 9.29 -13.27
CA PRO A 104 6.90 8.53 -13.42
C PRO A 104 7.40 7.90 -12.12
N ILE A 105 7.14 8.55 -10.98
CA ILE A 105 7.49 8.03 -9.65
C ILE A 105 6.62 6.82 -9.31
N TRP A 106 5.32 6.90 -9.60
CA TRP A 106 4.38 5.82 -9.37
C TRP A 106 4.64 4.61 -10.27
N GLU A 107 4.95 4.83 -11.55
CA GLU A 107 5.36 3.77 -12.48
C GLU A 107 6.65 3.08 -12.02
N GLY A 108 7.65 3.86 -11.58
CA GLY A 108 8.87 3.31 -10.99
C GLY A 108 8.57 2.39 -9.81
N ARG A 109 7.69 2.82 -8.90
CA ARG A 109 7.24 1.98 -7.78
C ARG A 109 6.44 0.76 -8.21
N LEU A 110 5.60 0.88 -9.23
CA LEU A 110 4.87 -0.26 -9.78
C LEU A 110 5.86 -1.31 -10.28
N ASN A 111 6.90 -0.90 -11.04
CA ASN A 111 7.94 -1.80 -11.52
C ASN A 111 8.65 -2.53 -10.37
N ASP A 112 9.04 -1.80 -9.32
CA ASP A 112 9.66 -2.40 -8.12
C ASP A 112 8.73 -3.43 -7.45
N ILE A 113 7.43 -3.13 -7.37
CA ILE A 113 6.41 -4.02 -6.83
C ILE A 113 6.25 -5.26 -7.72
N GLU A 114 6.21 -5.09 -9.04
CA GLU A 114 6.07 -6.19 -9.99
C GLU A 114 7.23 -7.18 -9.91
N GLU A 115 8.46 -6.70 -9.72
CA GLU A 115 9.61 -7.57 -9.48
C GLU A 115 9.45 -8.42 -8.22
N LYS A 116 8.95 -7.83 -7.13
CA LYS A 116 8.67 -8.53 -5.87
C LYS A 116 7.53 -9.54 -6.00
N ILE A 117 6.52 -9.26 -6.83
CA ILE A 117 5.34 -10.12 -7.03
C ILE A 117 5.70 -11.46 -7.68
N LYS A 118 6.79 -11.55 -8.47
CA LYS A 118 7.24 -12.81 -9.11
C LYS A 118 7.41 -13.97 -8.11
N GLY A 119 7.78 -13.66 -6.87
CA GLY A 119 7.89 -14.65 -5.78
C GLY A 119 6.55 -15.17 -5.23
N TYR A 120 5.43 -14.55 -5.60
CA TYR A 120 4.10 -14.76 -5.04
C TYR A 120 3.01 -14.97 -6.11
N GLU A 121 3.37 -15.40 -7.32
CA GLU A 121 2.44 -15.54 -8.46
C GLU A 121 1.24 -16.46 -8.17
N ASN A 122 1.41 -17.45 -7.30
CA ASN A 122 0.35 -18.39 -6.91
C ASN A 122 -0.60 -17.82 -5.84
N ASP A 123 -0.29 -16.67 -5.26
CA ASP A 123 -1.11 -16.04 -4.21
C ASP A 123 -2.19 -15.15 -4.82
N LYS A 124 -3.42 -15.66 -4.81
CA LYS A 124 -4.60 -14.94 -5.33
C LYS A 124 -4.76 -13.55 -4.73
N SER A 125 -4.46 -13.37 -3.45
CA SER A 125 -4.64 -12.08 -2.78
C SER A 125 -3.73 -10.99 -3.35
N ILE A 126 -2.49 -11.34 -3.73
CA ILE A 126 -1.53 -10.39 -4.29
C ILE A 126 -1.86 -10.12 -5.75
N ILE A 127 -2.22 -11.15 -6.51
CA ILE A 127 -2.63 -11.01 -7.91
C ILE A 127 -3.88 -10.14 -8.05
N ASP A 128 -4.87 -10.29 -7.16
CA ASP A 128 -6.07 -9.46 -7.19
C ASP A 128 -5.77 -7.99 -6.83
N GLN A 129 -4.85 -7.73 -5.89
CA GLN A 129 -4.39 -6.36 -5.62
C GLN A 129 -3.62 -5.78 -6.82
N LYS A 130 -2.79 -6.58 -7.49
CA LYS A 130 -2.07 -6.15 -8.69
C LYS A 130 -3.04 -5.73 -9.79
N LYS A 131 -4.08 -6.52 -10.04
CA LYS A 131 -5.12 -6.20 -11.03
C LYS A 131 -5.80 -4.87 -10.73
N LYS A 132 -6.12 -4.59 -9.45
CA LYS A 132 -6.72 -3.31 -9.04
C LYS A 132 -5.79 -2.12 -9.31
N ILE A 133 -4.50 -2.27 -9.04
CA ILE A 133 -3.52 -1.21 -9.33
C ILE A 133 -3.39 -0.99 -10.83
N ASN A 134 -3.33 -2.05 -11.62
CA ASN A 134 -3.25 -1.93 -13.08
C ASN A 134 -4.51 -1.25 -13.65
N GLU A 135 -5.69 -1.64 -13.19
CA GLU A 135 -6.96 -0.99 -13.54
C GLU A 135 -6.96 0.50 -13.16
N LEU A 136 -6.42 0.85 -11.99
CA LEU A 136 -6.28 2.24 -11.57
C LEU A 136 -5.40 3.06 -12.54
N PHE A 137 -4.27 2.50 -12.97
CA PHE A 137 -3.41 3.13 -13.98
C PHE A 137 -4.10 3.24 -15.34
N ASP A 138 -4.81 2.19 -15.78
CA ASP A 138 -5.55 2.21 -17.04
C ASP A 138 -6.57 3.37 -17.05
N VAL A 139 -7.35 3.52 -15.97
CA VAL A 139 -8.34 4.60 -15.85
C VAL A 139 -7.65 5.97 -15.77
N LEU A 140 -6.53 6.07 -15.06
CA LEU A 140 -5.74 7.30 -14.96
C LEU A 140 -5.28 7.78 -16.34
N PHE A 141 -4.68 6.91 -17.14
CA PHE A 141 -4.18 7.26 -18.47
C PHE A 141 -5.31 7.60 -19.45
N ILE A 142 -6.41 6.85 -19.41
CA ILE A 142 -7.59 7.20 -20.23
C ILE A 142 -8.11 8.60 -19.87
N LEU A 143 -8.18 8.94 -18.58
CA LEU A 143 -8.65 10.26 -18.16
C LEU A 143 -7.64 11.37 -18.46
N GLU A 144 -6.35 11.08 -18.42
CA GLU A 144 -5.28 12.00 -18.85
C GLU A 144 -5.44 12.37 -20.33
N ASP A 145 -5.57 11.38 -21.22
CA ASP A 145 -5.76 11.61 -22.66
C ASP A 145 -7.03 12.44 -22.93
N LEU A 146 -8.13 12.13 -22.24
CA LEU A 146 -9.39 12.85 -22.42
C LEU A 146 -9.31 14.29 -21.89
N ARG A 147 -8.60 14.52 -20.79
CA ARG A 147 -8.34 15.87 -20.27
C ARG A 147 -7.52 16.68 -21.26
N ASP A 148 -6.46 16.11 -21.79
CA ASP A 148 -5.57 16.79 -22.72
C ASP A 148 -6.32 17.12 -24.02
N HIS A 149 -7.17 16.21 -24.50
CA HIS A 149 -8.06 16.49 -25.62
C HIS A 149 -9.01 17.67 -25.37
N ILE A 150 -9.60 17.77 -24.18
CA ILE A 150 -10.45 18.91 -23.79
C ILE A 150 -9.64 20.20 -23.75
N ASN A 151 -8.44 20.16 -23.19
CA ASN A 151 -7.55 21.31 -23.08
C ASN A 151 -7.15 21.83 -24.47
N GLU A 152 -6.81 20.94 -25.40
CA GLU A 152 -6.51 21.29 -26.79
C GLU A 152 -7.70 21.98 -27.47
N ILE A 153 -8.91 21.45 -27.29
CA ILE A 153 -10.13 22.07 -27.82
C ILE A 153 -10.30 23.47 -27.24
N LEU A 154 -10.21 23.64 -25.92
CA LEU A 154 -10.38 24.93 -25.25
C LEU A 154 -9.31 25.96 -25.65
N GLU A 155 -8.06 25.52 -25.75
CA GLU A 155 -6.94 26.36 -26.19
C GLU A 155 -7.16 26.84 -27.62
N GLN A 156 -7.48 25.93 -28.54
CA GLN A 156 -7.73 26.28 -29.94
C GLN A 156 -8.97 27.17 -30.08
N SER A 157 -10.03 26.91 -29.29
CA SER A 157 -11.22 27.77 -29.22
C SER A 157 -10.84 29.20 -28.85
N SER A 158 -10.01 29.36 -27.82
CA SER A 158 -9.49 30.65 -27.38
C SER A 158 -8.69 31.34 -28.50
N ARG A 159 -7.72 30.63 -29.10
CA ARG A 159 -6.87 31.15 -30.19
C ARG A 159 -7.66 31.54 -31.44
N SER A 160 -8.74 30.84 -31.74
CA SER A 160 -9.57 31.14 -32.92
C SER A 160 -10.37 32.45 -32.80
N THR A 161 -10.49 33.00 -31.59
CA THR A 161 -11.19 34.28 -31.35
C THR A 161 -10.27 35.48 -31.61
N GLY A 162 -8.95 35.28 -31.64
CA GLY A 162 -7.95 36.34 -31.81
C GLY A 162 -7.81 37.25 -30.58
N LEU A 163 -6.93 38.24 -30.67
CA LEU A 163 -6.62 39.14 -29.56
C LEU A 163 -7.89 39.88 -29.08
N ALA A 164 -8.26 39.72 -27.82
CA ALA A 164 -9.46 40.34 -27.23
C ALA A 164 -10.77 40.13 -28.02
N GLY A 165 -10.87 39.03 -28.78
CA GLY A 165 -12.04 38.74 -29.61
C GLY A 165 -12.14 39.55 -30.91
N THR A 166 -11.08 40.26 -31.29
CA THR A 166 -11.05 41.12 -32.49
C THR A 166 -10.65 40.38 -33.77
N HIS A 167 -10.47 39.06 -33.72
CA HIS A 167 -9.97 38.22 -34.82
C HIS A 167 -8.56 38.57 -35.35
N VAL A 168 -7.87 39.55 -34.74
CA VAL A 168 -6.47 39.85 -35.03
C VAL A 168 -5.60 38.69 -34.53
N LEU A 169 -4.72 38.18 -35.40
CA LEU A 169 -3.88 36.99 -35.17
C LEU A 169 -4.68 35.73 -34.77
N ALA A 170 -5.93 35.63 -35.23
CA ALA A 170 -6.76 34.46 -34.95
C ALA A 170 -6.23 33.20 -35.67
N SER A 171 -6.24 32.09 -34.93
CA SER A 171 -6.00 30.76 -35.51
C SER A 171 -7.27 30.22 -36.21
N PHE A 172 -7.16 29.08 -36.87
CA PHE A 172 -8.29 28.43 -37.52
C PHE A 172 -9.33 27.94 -36.50
N LYS A 173 -10.60 27.91 -36.91
CA LYS A 173 -11.69 27.36 -36.09
C LYS A 173 -11.76 25.83 -36.25
N ILE A 174 -12.09 25.15 -35.16
CA ILE A 174 -12.43 23.71 -35.19
C ILE A 174 -13.75 23.56 -35.96
N GLN A 175 -13.73 22.87 -37.10
CA GLN A 175 -14.91 22.72 -37.95
C GLN A 175 -15.87 21.64 -37.45
N ASN A 176 -15.34 20.59 -36.84
CA ASN A 176 -16.06 19.40 -36.40
C ASN A 176 -16.27 19.35 -34.87
N ILE A 177 -16.45 20.50 -34.21
CA ILE A 177 -16.57 20.58 -32.74
C ILE A 177 -17.68 19.68 -32.16
N ASN A 178 -18.78 19.51 -32.90
CA ASN A 178 -19.88 18.65 -32.47
C ASN A 178 -19.46 17.18 -32.38
N GLU A 179 -18.57 16.71 -33.26
CA GLU A 179 -18.06 15.33 -33.24
C GLU A 179 -17.21 15.10 -31.98
N HIS A 180 -16.35 16.06 -31.64
CA HIS A 180 -15.55 16.01 -30.42
C HIS A 180 -16.41 16.02 -29.16
N ILE A 181 -17.45 16.84 -29.12
CA ILE A 181 -18.39 16.90 -28.00
C ILE A 181 -19.13 15.56 -27.83
N GLU A 182 -19.66 14.99 -28.93
CA GLU A 182 -20.35 13.70 -28.86
C GLU A 182 -19.40 12.55 -28.48
N PHE A 183 -18.16 12.58 -28.95
CA PHE A 183 -17.12 11.65 -28.51
C PHE A 183 -16.91 11.73 -26.99
N LEU A 184 -16.65 12.93 -26.45
CA LEU A 184 -16.40 13.12 -25.02
C LEU A 184 -17.60 12.72 -24.15
N LYS A 185 -18.83 13.05 -24.59
CA LYS A 185 -20.07 12.63 -23.92
C LYS A 185 -20.19 11.11 -23.88
N SER A 186 -19.95 10.45 -25.01
CA SER A 186 -20.04 8.99 -25.13
C SER A 186 -19.01 8.30 -24.24
N ARG A 187 -17.77 8.80 -24.24
CA ARG A 187 -16.70 8.32 -23.37
C ARG A 187 -17.04 8.49 -21.89
N TYR A 188 -17.67 9.59 -21.51
CA TYR A 188 -18.09 9.81 -20.12
C TYR A 188 -19.09 8.76 -19.63
N GLU A 189 -20.15 8.49 -20.40
CA GLU A 189 -21.14 7.46 -20.04
C GLU A 189 -20.52 6.05 -20.05
N GLU A 190 -19.67 5.76 -21.03
CA GLU A 190 -18.97 4.47 -21.11
C GLU A 190 -18.07 4.24 -19.89
N LEU A 191 -17.28 5.25 -19.50
CA LEU A 191 -16.40 5.16 -18.34
C LEU A 191 -17.17 5.00 -17.03
N LEU A 192 -18.29 5.71 -16.86
CA LEU A 192 -19.14 5.51 -15.68
C LEU A 192 -19.75 4.11 -15.60
N SER A 193 -20.03 3.49 -16.75
CA SER A 193 -20.54 2.12 -16.81
C SER A 193 -19.44 1.07 -16.59
N SER A 194 -18.28 1.25 -17.21
CA SER A 194 -17.16 0.29 -17.16
C SER A 194 -16.39 0.37 -15.84
N TYR A 195 -16.28 1.56 -15.27
CA TYR A 195 -15.40 1.86 -14.12
C TYR A 195 -16.16 2.58 -12.98
N PRO A 196 -17.25 2.01 -12.45
CA PRO A 196 -18.12 2.69 -11.48
C PRO A 196 -17.41 3.04 -10.16
N ALA A 197 -16.36 2.29 -9.79
CA ALA A 197 -15.55 2.56 -8.61
C ALA A 197 -14.79 3.90 -8.70
N TYR A 198 -14.51 4.37 -9.91
CA TYR A 198 -13.73 5.59 -10.17
C TYR A 198 -14.61 6.77 -10.59
N LYS A 199 -15.93 6.69 -10.29
CA LYS A 199 -16.90 7.75 -10.62
C LYS A 199 -16.44 9.14 -10.17
N TYR A 200 -15.84 9.24 -8.99
CA TYR A 200 -15.35 10.52 -8.49
C TYR A 200 -14.26 11.11 -9.40
N GLN A 201 -13.27 10.30 -9.78
CA GLN A 201 -12.17 10.70 -10.66
C GLN A 201 -12.68 11.05 -12.06
N ILE A 202 -13.61 10.25 -12.61
CA ILE A 202 -14.25 10.51 -13.91
C ILE A 202 -15.00 11.85 -13.89
N ASN A 203 -15.77 12.11 -12.83
CA ASN A 203 -16.48 13.38 -12.67
C ASN A 203 -15.50 14.56 -12.50
N LEU A 204 -14.44 14.36 -11.73
CA LEU A 204 -13.43 15.38 -11.44
C LEU A 204 -12.70 15.83 -12.71
N VAL A 205 -12.38 14.91 -13.61
CA VAL A 205 -11.62 15.20 -14.84
C VAL A 205 -12.56 15.49 -16.00
N LEU A 206 -13.28 14.48 -16.48
CA LEU A 206 -14.07 14.57 -17.70
C LEU A 206 -15.38 15.32 -17.48
N GLY A 207 -16.05 15.10 -16.34
CA GLY A 207 -17.27 15.82 -16.00
C GLY A 207 -17.06 17.34 -15.88
N LYS A 208 -16.03 17.76 -15.13
CA LYS A 208 -15.63 19.18 -15.05
C LYS A 208 -15.14 19.71 -16.39
N GLY A 209 -14.37 18.93 -17.16
CA GLY A 209 -13.91 19.32 -18.49
C GLY A 209 -15.06 19.60 -19.47
N LEU A 210 -16.08 18.72 -19.49
CA LEU A 210 -17.31 18.93 -20.24
C LEU A 210 -18.05 20.20 -19.78
N ALA A 211 -18.04 20.50 -18.47
CA ALA A 211 -18.66 21.72 -17.95
C ALA A 211 -17.93 22.96 -18.45
N LEU A 212 -16.60 22.96 -18.42
CA LEU A 212 -15.80 24.04 -19.01
C LEU A 212 -16.08 24.23 -20.51
N LEU A 213 -16.20 23.13 -21.26
CA LEU A 213 -16.58 23.19 -22.68
C LEU A 213 -17.96 23.83 -22.88
N ARG A 214 -18.94 23.60 -21.99
CA ARG A 214 -20.26 24.25 -22.06
C ARG A 214 -20.25 25.76 -21.88
N GLN A 215 -19.20 26.32 -21.28
CA GLN A 215 -19.03 27.77 -21.22
C GLN A 215 -18.67 28.38 -22.58
N LYS A 216 -18.19 27.55 -23.53
CA LYS A 216 -17.79 27.97 -24.89
C LYS A 216 -18.76 27.50 -25.97
N TYR A 217 -19.30 26.29 -25.82
CA TYR A 217 -20.16 25.66 -26.82
C TYR A 217 -21.48 25.23 -26.18
N ALA A 218 -22.60 25.56 -26.82
CA ALA A 218 -23.92 25.17 -26.32
C ALA A 218 -24.19 23.70 -26.66
N PHE A 219 -24.26 22.84 -25.65
CA PHE A 219 -24.69 21.45 -25.79
C PHE A 219 -25.29 20.90 -24.49
N ASN A 220 -26.01 19.79 -24.62
CA ASN A 220 -26.65 19.09 -23.51
C ASN A 220 -26.02 17.71 -23.32
N TRP A 221 -25.92 17.28 -22.06
CA TRP A 221 -25.62 15.90 -21.68
C TRP A 221 -26.38 15.53 -20.41
N LYS A 222 -26.56 14.23 -20.16
CA LYS A 222 -27.44 13.70 -19.11
C LYS A 222 -27.10 14.19 -17.70
N HIS A 223 -25.81 14.26 -17.39
CA HIS A 223 -25.26 14.66 -16.09
C HIS A 223 -24.95 16.16 -15.97
N MET A 224 -25.46 16.99 -16.88
CA MET A 224 -25.03 18.40 -16.97
C MET A 224 -25.43 19.26 -15.77
N HIS A 225 -26.41 18.80 -14.99
CA HIS A 225 -26.87 19.44 -13.77
C HIS A 225 -26.11 18.99 -12.52
N ASP A 226 -25.24 17.98 -12.64
CA ASP A 226 -24.38 17.55 -11.54
C ASP A 226 -23.19 18.52 -11.37
N PHE A 227 -22.95 19.38 -12.37
CA PHE A 227 -21.85 20.34 -12.43
C PHE A 227 -22.43 21.75 -12.53
N PHE A 228 -22.29 22.52 -11.46
CA PHE A 228 -22.69 23.92 -11.42
C PHE A 228 -21.50 24.83 -11.71
N PHE A 229 -21.79 25.95 -12.38
CA PHE A 229 -20.88 27.08 -12.59
C PHE A 229 -20.96 28.04 -11.40
#